data_AF-A0A376YG39-F1
#
_entry.id   AF-A0A376YG39-F1
#
_cell.length_a   1.000
_cell.length_b   1.000
_cell.length_c   1.000
_cell.angle_alpha   90.00
_cell.angle_beta   90.00
_cell.angle_gamma   90.00
#
_symmetry.space_group_name_H-M   'P 1'
#
loop_
_entity.id
_entity.type
_entity.pdbx_description
1 polymer ?
#
loop_
_entity_poly.entity_id
_entity_poly.type
_entity_poly.pdbx_seq_one_letter_code
_entity_poly.pdbx_strand_id
1 'polypeptide(L)'
;MSSLPVAAVLPELLTALDCAPQILLSAPTGAGKSTWLPLQLLAHPGINGKIILLEPRRLAARNVAQRLAELLNEKPGDTVGYRMRAQNCVGPNTRLEVVTEGVLTRMIQRDPELSGVGLVILDEFHERSLQADLALALLLDVQQGLRDDLKLLIMSATLDNDRLQQCCQKRPSSSQKGARFWLNAIIYRCPRISVLTKPLR
;
A
#
# COMPACT_ATOMS: atom_id res chain seq x y z
N MET A 1 -21.84 2.68 12.48
CA MET A 1 -21.00 3.17 11.37
C MET A 1 -21.33 2.36 10.13
N SER A 2 -21.64 3.00 9.01
CA SER A 2 -21.79 2.33 7.72
C SER A 2 -20.51 1.55 7.41
N SER A 3 -20.62 0.24 7.24
CA SER A 3 -19.47 -0.62 6.93
C SER A 3 -18.83 -0.13 5.64
N LEU A 4 -17.58 0.33 5.71
CA LEU A 4 -16.86 0.75 4.51
C LEU A 4 -16.73 -0.42 3.54
N PRO A 5 -16.85 -0.17 2.22
CA PRO A 5 -16.60 -1.16 1.16
C PRO A 5 -15.44 -2.12 1.39
N VAL A 6 -14.28 -1.59 1.80
CA VAL A 6 -13.05 -2.37 1.98
C VAL A 6 -13.09 -3.30 3.20
N ALA A 7 -13.98 -3.05 4.17
CA ALA A 7 -14.11 -3.89 5.35
C ALA A 7 -14.61 -5.31 5.00
N ALA A 8 -15.41 -5.44 3.94
CA ALA A 8 -15.92 -6.73 3.49
C ALA A 8 -14.82 -7.68 2.99
N VAL A 9 -13.71 -7.14 2.45
CA VAL A 9 -12.59 -7.93 1.93
C VAL A 9 -11.39 -8.01 2.87
N LEU A 10 -11.47 -7.37 4.05
CA LEU A 10 -10.37 -7.35 5.01
C LEU A 10 -9.90 -8.76 5.41
N PRO A 11 -10.76 -9.72 5.77
CA PRO A 11 -10.29 -11.06 6.17
C PRO A 11 -9.50 -11.79 5.07
N GLU A 12 -9.96 -11.66 3.82
CA GLU A 12 -9.27 -12.23 2.67
C GLU A 12 -7.93 -11.53 2.42
N LEU A 13 -7.89 -10.20 2.54
CA LEU A 13 -6.67 -9.43 2.39
C LEU A 13 -5.60 -9.81 3.43
N LEU A 14 -5.99 -9.95 4.70
CA LEU A 14 -5.07 -10.37 5.77
C LEU A 14 -4.50 -11.76 5.49
N THR A 15 -5.36 -12.70 5.11
CA THR A 15 -4.93 -14.06 4.72
C THR A 15 -3.96 -14.02 3.52
N ALA A 16 -4.20 -13.12 2.56
CA ALA A 16 -3.33 -12.98 1.41
C ALA A 16 -1.97 -12.37 1.79
N LEU A 17 -1.95 -11.36 2.66
CA LEU A 17 -0.73 -10.74 3.20
C LEU A 17 0.14 -11.76 3.93
N ASP A 18 -0.44 -12.68 4.69
CA ASP A 18 0.31 -13.72 5.40
C ASP A 18 0.98 -14.69 4.42
N CYS A 19 0.32 -15.00 3.30
CA CYS A 19 0.77 -16.02 2.35
C CYS A 19 1.64 -15.52 1.20
N ALA A 20 1.65 -14.22 0.89
CA ALA A 20 2.34 -13.70 -0.30
C ALA A 20 3.17 -12.44 0.02
N PRO A 21 4.30 -12.24 -0.69
CA PRO A 21 5.13 -11.05 -0.53
C PRO A 21 4.51 -9.81 -1.18
N GLN A 22 3.71 -9.96 -2.25
CA GLN A 22 3.05 -8.84 -2.93
C GLN A 22 1.56 -9.11 -3.13
N ILE A 23 0.75 -8.10 -2.82
CA ILE A 23 -0.71 -8.09 -2.98
C ILE A 23 -1.14 -6.87 -3.81
N LEU A 24 -2.03 -7.08 -4.77
CA LEU A 24 -2.76 -6.02 -5.45
C LEU A 24 -4.20 -5.99 -4.95
N LEU A 25 -4.62 -4.86 -4.39
CA LEU A 25 -5.99 -4.56 -4.01
C LEU A 25 -6.57 -3.55 -4.99
N SER A 26 -7.56 -3.97 -5.77
CA SER A 26 -8.39 -3.04 -6.53
C SER A 26 -9.69 -2.80 -5.78
N ALA A 27 -10.07 -1.55 -5.52
CA ALA A 27 -11.39 -1.18 -4.99
C ALA A 27 -11.69 0.29 -5.33
N PRO A 28 -12.96 0.70 -5.50
CA PRO A 28 -13.30 2.05 -5.96
C PRO A 28 -12.80 3.17 -5.02
N THR A 29 -12.78 4.40 -5.53
CA THR A 29 -12.55 5.59 -4.68
C THR A 29 -13.65 5.69 -3.61
N GLY A 30 -13.32 6.25 -2.45
CA GLY A 30 -14.24 6.30 -1.31
C GLY A 30 -14.46 4.96 -0.59
N ALA A 31 -13.84 3.86 -1.03
CA ALA A 31 -13.96 2.55 -0.39
C ALA A 31 -13.30 2.44 1.00
N GLY A 32 -12.47 3.41 1.38
CA GLY A 32 -11.70 3.41 2.63
C GLY A 32 -10.29 2.81 2.52
N LYS A 33 -9.75 2.65 1.29
CA LYS A 33 -8.40 2.09 1.04
C LYS A 33 -7.28 2.85 1.76
N SER A 34 -7.28 4.18 1.68
CA SER A 34 -6.24 5.03 2.27
C SER A 34 -6.59 5.46 3.70
N THR A 35 -7.88 5.61 3.99
CA THR A 35 -8.37 6.33 5.18
C THR A 35 -8.88 5.44 6.30
N TRP A 36 -8.86 4.12 6.13
CA TRP A 36 -9.28 3.16 7.16
C TRP A 36 -8.46 1.87 7.14
N LEU A 37 -8.22 1.30 5.95
CA LEU A 37 -7.50 0.04 5.82
C LEU A 37 -6.11 0.02 6.48
N PRO A 38 -5.27 1.08 6.39
CA PRO A 38 -3.91 1.03 6.94
C PRO A 38 -3.88 0.81 8.46
N LEU A 39 -4.88 1.29 9.21
CA LEU A 39 -4.98 1.03 10.65
C LEU A 39 -5.27 -0.44 10.94
N GLN A 40 -6.05 -1.10 10.08
CA GLN A 40 -6.39 -2.51 10.27
C GLN A 40 -5.18 -3.39 9.97
N LEU A 41 -4.39 -2.99 8.97
CA LEU A 41 -3.09 -3.62 8.67
C LEU A 41 -2.07 -3.39 9.80
N LEU A 42 -2.10 -2.21 10.43
CA LEU A 42 -1.22 -1.88 11.56
C LEU A 42 -1.52 -2.73 12.81
N ALA A 43 -2.79 -3.06 13.00
CA ALA A 43 -3.26 -3.93 14.09
C ALA A 43 -3.07 -5.43 13.80
N HIS A 44 -2.78 -5.81 12.56
CA HIS A 44 -2.59 -7.21 12.18
C HIS A 44 -1.27 -7.76 12.72
N PRO A 45 -1.26 -8.85 13.50
CA PRO A 45 -0.04 -9.41 14.10
C PRO A 45 0.96 -9.95 13.06
N GLY A 46 0.52 -10.23 11.83
CA GLY A 46 1.41 -10.65 10.74
C GLY A 46 2.30 -9.52 10.18
N ILE A 47 2.04 -8.26 10.52
CA ILE A 47 2.88 -7.13 10.09
C ILE A 47 3.82 -6.70 11.22
N ASN A 48 5.10 -7.06 11.06
CA ASN A 48 6.15 -6.72 12.01
C ASN A 48 6.77 -5.36 11.68
N GLY A 49 6.86 -4.47 12.66
CA GLY A 49 7.50 -3.16 12.50
C GLY A 49 6.58 -2.05 11.98
N LYS A 50 7.15 -1.14 11.18
CA LYS A 50 6.46 0.03 10.61
C LYS A 50 5.77 -0.28 9.29
N ILE A 51 4.74 0.51 8.99
CA ILE A 51 4.06 0.58 7.70
C ILE A 51 4.41 1.92 7.05
N ILE A 52 4.81 1.89 5.78
CA ILE A 52 4.94 3.10 4.96
C ILE A 52 3.78 3.13 3.96
N LEU A 53 3.02 4.23 3.95
CA LEU A 53 1.94 4.46 2.97
C LEU A 53 2.37 5.55 2.00
N LEU A 54 2.59 5.19 0.74
CA LEU A 54 2.85 6.15 -0.32
C LEU A 54 1.56 6.79 -0.81
N GLU A 55 1.55 8.12 -0.83
CA GLU A 55 0.51 8.96 -1.42
C GLU A 55 1.14 9.88 -2.49
N PRO A 56 0.59 9.94 -3.72
CA PRO A 56 1.22 10.67 -4.83
C PRO A 56 1.25 12.19 -4.61
N ARG A 57 0.27 12.72 -3.85
CA ARG A 57 0.07 14.16 -3.68
C ARG A 57 0.31 14.57 -2.23
N ARG A 58 1.03 15.67 -2.01
CA ARG A 58 1.30 16.22 -0.68
C ARG A 58 0.03 16.47 0.15
N LEU A 59 -0.99 17.08 -0.46
CA LEU A 59 -2.24 17.36 0.24
C LEU A 59 -2.97 16.07 0.61
N ALA A 60 -2.96 15.06 -0.27
CA ALA A 60 -3.52 13.75 0.02
C ALA A 60 -2.78 13.06 1.17
N ALA A 61 -1.44 13.02 1.13
CA ALA A 61 -0.61 12.46 2.20
C ALA A 61 -0.93 13.05 3.57
N ARG A 62 -1.02 14.40 3.65
CA ARG A 62 -1.37 15.08 4.90
C ARG A 62 -2.79 14.76 5.35
N ASN A 63 -3.77 14.81 4.44
CA ASN A 63 -5.17 14.56 4.77
C ASN A 63 -5.40 13.12 5.22
N VAL A 64 -4.73 12.15 4.59
CA VAL A 64 -4.79 10.73 4.95
C VAL A 64 -4.19 10.50 6.33
N ALA A 65 -2.99 11.02 6.60
CA ALA A 65 -2.38 10.92 7.93
C ALA A 65 -3.25 11.56 9.02
N GLN A 66 -3.82 12.74 8.74
CA GLN A 66 -4.73 13.41 9.65
C GLN A 66 -5.98 12.57 9.93
N ARG A 67 -6.62 12.07 8.87
CA ARG A 67 -7.83 11.25 8.98
C ARG A 67 -7.59 9.97 9.78
N LEU A 68 -6.46 9.31 9.56
CA LEU A 68 -6.10 8.08 10.26
C LEU A 68 -5.79 8.35 11.74
N ALA A 69 -5.10 9.45 12.07
CA ALA A 69 -4.86 9.85 13.46
C ALA A 69 -6.17 10.18 14.18
N GLU A 70 -7.11 10.87 13.52
CA GLU A 70 -8.44 11.18 14.07
C GLU A 70 -9.23 9.90 14.43
N LEU A 71 -9.12 8.84 13.62
CA LEU A 71 -9.77 7.55 13.92
C LEU A 71 -9.22 6.87 15.18
N LEU A 72 -8.00 7.21 15.60
CA LEU A 72 -7.38 6.76 16.85
C LEU A 72 -7.61 7.74 18.00
N ASN A 73 -8.28 8.87 17.77
CA ASN A 73 -8.34 10.02 18.69
C ASN A 73 -6.95 10.60 19.04
N GLU A 74 -6.01 10.52 18.09
CA GLU A 74 -4.66 11.03 18.23
C GLU A 74 -4.41 12.27 17.35
N LYS A 75 -3.26 12.92 17.55
CA LYS A 75 -2.74 13.92 16.61
C LYS A 75 -1.73 13.27 15.67
N PRO A 76 -1.59 13.74 14.41
CA PRO A 76 -0.48 13.32 13.56
C PRO A 76 0.86 13.51 14.26
N GLY A 77 1.76 12.54 14.08
CA GLY A 77 3.08 12.47 14.72
C GLY A 77 3.13 11.55 15.93
N ASP A 78 1.99 11.05 16.43
CA ASP A 78 1.96 9.96 17.41
C ASP A 78 2.02 8.59 16.70
N THR A 79 0.99 7.74 16.78
CA THR A 79 1.00 6.42 16.09
C THR A 79 1.04 6.57 14.57
N VAL A 80 0.33 7.57 14.03
CA VAL A 80 0.30 7.89 12.60
C VAL A 80 0.99 9.21 12.35
N GLY A 81 1.92 9.24 11.40
CA GLY A 81 2.66 10.44 11.02
C GLY A 81 2.77 10.58 9.51
N TYR A 82 3.45 11.63 9.07
CA TYR A 82 3.73 11.85 7.65
C TYR A 82 5.10 12.45 7.39
N ARG A 83 5.64 12.17 6.21
CA ARG A 83 6.87 12.79 5.70
C ARG A 83 6.70 13.29 4.27
N MET A 84 6.97 14.56 4.08
CA MET A 84 6.91 15.25 2.80
C MET A 84 8.14 16.14 2.65
N ARG A 85 8.40 16.60 1.42
CA ARG A 85 9.43 17.62 1.20
C ARG A 85 9.13 18.85 2.07
N ALA A 86 10.12 19.24 2.88
CA ALA A 86 10.07 20.38 3.81
C ALA A 86 9.04 20.27 4.95
N GLN A 87 8.38 19.13 5.15
CA GLN A 87 7.42 18.96 6.23
C GLN A 87 7.41 17.53 6.74
N ASN A 88 7.80 17.32 8.00
CA ASN A 88 7.78 16.02 8.66
C ASN A 88 7.00 16.14 9.97
N CYS A 89 6.15 15.16 10.25
CA CYS A 89 5.36 15.07 11.47
C CYS A 89 5.33 13.60 11.90
N VAL A 90 6.39 13.20 12.59
CA VAL A 90 6.69 11.81 13.00
C VAL A 90 7.40 11.87 14.35
N GLY A 91 7.01 11.00 15.26
CA GLY A 91 7.57 10.86 16.60
C GLY A 91 8.20 9.49 16.83
N PRO A 92 8.70 9.23 18.05
CA PRO A 92 9.29 7.93 18.41
C PRO A 92 8.27 6.78 18.37
N ASN A 93 6.99 7.08 18.58
CA ASN A 93 5.90 6.09 18.58
C ASN A 93 5.30 5.84 17.19
N THR A 94 5.70 6.60 16.17
CA THR A 94 5.07 6.49 14.84
C THR A 94 5.36 5.15 14.22
N ARG A 95 4.29 4.40 13.97
CA ARG A 95 4.33 3.10 13.30
C ARG A 95 3.76 3.13 11.88
N LEU A 96 2.86 4.07 11.58
CA LEU A 96 2.35 4.29 10.22
C LEU A 96 2.82 5.64 9.70
N GLU A 97 3.67 5.63 8.67
CA GLU A 97 4.22 6.84 8.07
C GLU A 97 3.63 7.05 6.67
N VAL A 98 2.84 8.10 6.49
CA VAL A 98 2.32 8.50 5.17
C VAL A 98 3.35 9.38 4.47
N VAL A 99 3.85 8.96 3.32
CA VAL A 99 4.96 9.61 2.63
C VAL A 99 4.60 9.97 1.20
N THR A 100 5.27 10.99 0.67
CA THR A 100 5.21 11.28 -0.77
C THR A 100 6.29 10.52 -1.54
N GLU A 101 6.11 10.38 -2.84
CA GLU A 101 6.97 9.59 -3.74
C GLU A 101 8.45 9.91 -3.59
N GLY A 102 8.83 11.18 -3.72
CA GLY A 102 10.23 11.59 -3.60
C GLY A 102 10.82 11.42 -2.20
N VAL A 103 9.99 11.22 -1.17
CA VAL A 103 10.47 10.85 0.17
C VAL A 103 10.72 9.36 0.24
N LEU A 104 9.79 8.52 -0.24
CA LEU A 104 9.97 7.07 -0.27
C LEU A 104 11.23 6.67 -1.05
N THR A 105 11.43 7.23 -2.25
CA THR A 105 12.63 6.94 -3.05
C THR A 105 13.92 7.27 -2.29
N ARG A 106 13.96 8.39 -1.56
CA ARG A 106 15.12 8.76 -0.74
C ARG A 106 15.29 7.88 0.48
N MET A 107 14.21 7.37 1.07
CA MET A 107 14.28 6.42 2.17
C MET A 107 14.96 5.14 1.69
N ILE A 108 14.51 4.57 0.57
CA ILE A 108 15.09 3.36 -0.03
C ILE A 108 16.55 3.58 -0.46
N GLN A 109 16.88 4.73 -1.04
CA GLN A 109 18.28 5.03 -1.42
C GLN A 109 19.23 5.15 -0.24
N ARG A 110 18.73 5.59 0.93
CA ARG A 110 19.54 5.75 2.14
C ARG A 110 19.65 4.45 2.93
N ASP A 111 18.56 3.70 2.98
CA ASP A 111 18.47 2.40 3.63
C ASP A 111 17.75 1.44 2.68
N PRO A 112 18.51 0.74 1.81
CA PRO A 112 17.94 -0.22 0.87
C PRO A 112 17.20 -1.37 1.55
N GLU A 113 17.55 -1.70 2.80
CA GLU A 113 16.86 -2.75 3.54
C GLU A 113 15.54 -2.28 4.14
N LEU A 114 15.28 -0.96 4.19
CA LEU A 114 14.16 -0.37 4.92
C LEU A 114 14.02 -1.00 6.31
N SER A 115 15.10 -0.92 7.09
CA SER A 115 15.23 -1.56 8.40
C SER A 115 14.07 -1.19 9.32
N GLY A 116 13.43 -2.21 9.91
CA GLY A 116 12.28 -2.03 10.80
C GLY A 116 10.94 -1.74 10.10
N VAL A 117 10.89 -1.73 8.77
CA VAL A 117 9.65 -1.69 7.98
C VAL A 117 9.24 -3.12 7.61
N GLY A 118 7.98 -3.47 7.83
CA GLY A 118 7.42 -4.77 7.45
C GLY A 118 6.43 -4.71 6.30
N LEU A 119 5.86 -3.54 6.02
CA LEU A 119 4.91 -3.36 4.92
C LEU A 119 5.08 -1.99 4.27
N VAL A 120 5.13 -1.99 2.94
CA VAL A 120 4.97 -0.79 2.13
C VAL A 120 3.66 -0.86 1.37
N ILE A 121 2.91 0.23 1.38
CA ILE A 121 1.64 0.38 0.66
C ILE A 121 1.83 1.44 -0.43
N LEU A 122 1.57 1.09 -1.68
CA LEU A 122 1.56 2.02 -2.81
C LEU A 122 0.12 2.37 -3.15
N ASP A 123 -0.36 3.54 -2.73
CA ASP A 123 -1.73 3.96 -3.01
C ASP A 123 -1.88 4.69 -4.34
N GLU A 124 -3.12 4.77 -4.82
CA GLU A 124 -3.52 5.48 -6.03
C GLU A 124 -2.65 5.08 -7.24
N PHE A 125 -2.22 3.81 -7.32
CA PHE A 125 -1.27 3.33 -8.33
C PHE A 125 -1.80 3.42 -9.79
N HIS A 126 -3.07 3.74 -9.96
CA HIS A 126 -3.67 4.05 -11.26
C HIS A 126 -3.24 5.40 -11.83
N GLU A 127 -2.71 6.33 -11.02
CA GLU A 127 -2.17 7.60 -11.52
C GLU A 127 -0.88 7.40 -12.35
N ARG A 128 -0.26 6.21 -12.29
CA ARG A 128 0.93 5.82 -13.06
C ARG A 128 1.99 6.92 -13.17
N SER A 129 2.37 7.48 -12.03
CA SER A 129 3.51 8.38 -11.97
C SER A 129 4.81 7.57 -12.17
N LEU A 130 5.80 8.19 -12.81
CA LEU A 130 7.14 7.61 -12.97
C LEU A 130 7.75 7.24 -11.61
N GLN A 131 7.43 8.01 -10.58
CA GLN A 131 7.99 7.83 -9.26
C GLN A 131 7.33 6.67 -8.50
N ALA A 132 6.03 6.42 -8.67
CA ALA A 132 5.38 5.23 -8.11
C ALA A 132 5.90 3.96 -8.80
N ASP A 133 6.10 3.99 -10.13
CA ASP A 133 6.71 2.89 -10.88
C ASP A 133 8.16 2.64 -10.44
N LEU A 134 8.95 3.69 -10.23
CA LEU A 134 10.31 3.58 -9.69
C LEU A 134 10.30 3.01 -8.27
N ALA A 135 9.41 3.48 -7.40
CA ALA A 135 9.28 2.95 -6.05
C ALA A 135 8.92 1.46 -6.06
N LEU A 136 7.98 1.05 -6.92
CA LEU A 136 7.62 -0.35 -7.12
C LEU A 136 8.85 -1.17 -7.57
N ALA A 137 9.57 -0.74 -8.59
CA ALA A 137 10.76 -1.43 -9.07
C ALA A 137 11.81 -1.63 -7.97
N LEU A 138 12.13 -0.57 -7.23
CA LEU A 138 13.08 -0.62 -6.13
C LEU A 138 12.63 -1.59 -5.01
N LEU A 139 11.35 -1.54 -4.62
CA LEU A 139 10.82 -2.43 -3.58
C LEU A 139 10.86 -3.91 -4.00
N LEU A 140 10.64 -4.20 -5.29
CA LEU A 140 10.75 -5.55 -5.83
C LEU A 140 12.19 -6.05 -5.86
N ASP A 141 13.17 -5.17 -6.09
CA ASP A 141 14.58 -5.52 -6.00
C ASP A 141 14.99 -5.78 -4.54
N VAL A 142 14.50 -4.96 -3.60
CA VAL A 142 14.72 -5.17 -2.16
C VAL A 142 14.17 -6.51 -1.69
N GLN A 143 12.95 -6.88 -2.10
CA GLN A 143 12.37 -8.19 -1.78
C GLN A 143 13.16 -9.37 -2.34
N GLN A 144 13.85 -9.19 -3.47
CA GLN A 144 14.61 -10.26 -4.12
C GLN A 144 16.02 -10.43 -3.57
N GLY A 145 16.64 -9.35 -3.11
CA GLY A 145 18.03 -9.36 -2.67
C GLY A 145 18.22 -9.38 -1.16
N LEU A 146 17.38 -8.67 -0.40
CA LEU A 146 17.68 -8.29 0.98
C LEU A 146 16.59 -8.66 1.99
N ARG A 147 15.31 -8.55 1.62
CA ARG A 147 14.17 -8.63 2.54
C ARG A 147 13.03 -9.47 1.98
N ASP A 148 13.17 -10.80 2.03
CA ASP A 148 12.11 -11.73 1.64
C ASP A 148 10.89 -11.68 2.59
N ASP A 149 11.07 -11.11 3.78
CA ASP A 149 10.03 -10.83 4.77
C ASP A 149 9.21 -9.56 4.51
N LEU A 150 9.77 -8.57 3.77
CA LEU A 150 9.09 -7.31 3.50
C LEU A 150 7.83 -7.56 2.67
N LYS A 151 6.67 -7.05 3.13
CA LYS A 151 5.40 -7.14 2.41
C LYS A 151 5.17 -5.89 1.56
N LEU A 152 4.49 -6.08 0.43
CA LEU A 152 4.10 -5.01 -0.49
C LEU A 152 2.60 -5.07 -0.81
N LEU A 153 1.88 -3.98 -0.56
CA LEU A 153 0.48 -3.83 -0.94
C LEU A 153 0.34 -2.71 -1.98
N ILE A 154 -0.20 -3.03 -3.15
CA ILE A 154 -0.50 -2.06 -4.20
C ILE A 154 -2.00 -1.81 -4.19
N MET A 155 -2.42 -0.56 -4.05
CA MET A 155 -3.82 -0.17 -4.04
C MET A 155 -4.15 0.64 -5.30
N SER A 156 -5.24 0.26 -5.97
CA SER A 156 -5.69 0.93 -7.19
C SER A 156 -7.22 1.09 -7.21
N ALA A 157 -7.70 2.22 -7.73
CA ALA A 157 -9.11 2.43 -7.96
C ALA A 157 -9.64 1.63 -9.16
N THR A 158 -8.77 1.33 -10.13
CA THR A 158 -9.14 0.68 -11.39
C THR A 158 -8.22 -0.50 -11.69
N LEU A 159 -8.77 -1.50 -12.38
CA LEU A 159 -8.09 -2.73 -12.80
C LEU A 159 -7.68 -2.74 -14.27
N ASP A 160 -7.94 -1.66 -15.02
CA ASP A 160 -7.61 -1.50 -16.44
C ASP A 160 -6.10 -1.51 -16.74
N ASN A 161 -5.28 -1.78 -15.73
CA ASN A 161 -3.86 -2.00 -15.89
C ASN A 161 -3.61 -3.44 -16.34
N ASP A 162 -3.79 -3.70 -17.65
CA ASP A 162 -3.39 -4.97 -18.31
C ASP A 162 -1.99 -5.44 -17.89
N ARG A 163 -1.06 -4.51 -17.64
CA ARG A 163 0.30 -4.82 -17.16
C ARG A 163 0.35 -5.30 -15.71
N LEU A 164 -0.45 -4.73 -14.81
CA LEU A 164 -0.52 -5.23 -13.42
C LEU A 164 -1.17 -6.61 -13.39
N GLN A 165 -2.18 -6.83 -14.23
CA GLN A 165 -2.78 -8.15 -14.42
C GLN A 165 -1.79 -9.16 -15.01
N GLN A 166 -0.99 -8.75 -16.00
CA GLN A 166 0.06 -9.58 -16.60
C GLN A 166 1.21 -9.89 -15.64
N CYS A 167 1.55 -8.98 -14.72
CA CYS A 167 2.53 -9.24 -13.67
C CYS A 167 1.96 -10.18 -12.59
N CYS A 168 0.68 -10.02 -12.23
CA CYS A 168 -0.01 -10.87 -11.28
C CYS A 168 -0.48 -12.18 -11.94
N GLN A 169 0.45 -13.00 -12.43
CA GLN A 169 0.14 -14.34 -12.95
C GLN A 169 -0.19 -15.32 -11.82
N LYS A 170 -1.41 -15.21 -11.27
CA LYS A 170 -2.25 -16.32 -10.81
C LYS A 170 -3.65 -15.80 -10.46
N ARG A 171 -4.64 -16.65 -10.77
CA ARG A 171 -6.09 -16.46 -10.63
C ARG A 171 -6.46 -15.62 -9.39
N PRO A 172 -7.41 -14.66 -9.50
CA PRO A 172 -7.95 -14.00 -8.32
C PRO A 172 -8.45 -15.05 -7.33
N SER A 173 -8.02 -14.96 -6.07
CA SER A 173 -8.81 -15.59 -5.02
C SER A 173 -10.12 -14.78 -4.97
N SER A 174 -11.25 -15.47 -5.19
CA SER A 174 -12.60 -14.93 -5.05
C SER A 174 -12.91 -13.58 -5.75
N SER A 175 -13.49 -13.66 -6.95
CA SER A 175 -14.45 -12.62 -7.37
C SER A 175 -15.79 -12.93 -6.70
N GLN A 176 -16.08 -12.33 -5.53
CA GLN A 176 -17.44 -12.40 -4.97
C GLN A 176 -18.35 -11.47 -5.77
N LYS A 177 -19.07 -12.03 -6.74
CA LYS A 177 -20.25 -11.39 -7.35
C LYS A 177 -21.48 -11.73 -6.51
N GLY A 178 -21.70 -10.96 -5.45
CA GLY A 178 -22.88 -11.05 -4.58
C GLY A 178 -23.80 -9.84 -4.75
N ALA A 179 -25.11 -10.07 -4.76
CA ALA A 179 -26.14 -9.15 -5.25
C ALA A 179 -26.34 -7.87 -4.41
N ARG A 180 -26.56 -6.76 -5.13
CA ARG A 180 -27.06 -5.43 -4.69
C ARG A 180 -26.04 -4.58 -3.91
N PHE A 181 -25.49 -3.59 -4.62
CA PHE A 181 -24.39 -2.65 -4.29
C PHE A 181 -23.01 -3.09 -4.80
N TRP A 182 -22.50 -2.28 -5.72
CA TRP A 182 -21.24 -2.42 -6.43
C TRP A 182 -20.05 -2.43 -5.45
N LEU A 183 -19.52 -3.62 -5.15
CA LEU A 183 -18.30 -3.81 -4.37
C LEU A 183 -17.37 -4.79 -5.08
N ASN A 184 -16.82 -4.36 -6.22
CA ASN A 184 -15.76 -5.12 -6.91
C ASN A 184 -14.43 -4.81 -6.24
N ALA A 185 -14.18 -5.37 -5.06
CA ALA A 185 -12.83 -5.45 -4.52
C ALA A 185 -12.19 -6.75 -4.99
N ILE A 186 -11.04 -6.67 -5.66
CA ILE A 186 -10.36 -7.84 -6.22
C ILE A 186 -8.94 -7.87 -5.67
N ILE A 187 -8.57 -9.03 -5.12
CA ILE A 187 -7.26 -9.30 -4.53
C ILE A 187 -6.50 -10.22 -5.48
N TYR A 188 -5.31 -9.79 -5.90
CA TYR A 188 -4.36 -10.66 -6.61
C TYR A 188 -3.17 -10.94 -5.71
N ARG A 189 -2.86 -12.23 -5.57
CA ARG A 189 -1.57 -12.67 -5.02
C ARG A 189 -0.58 -12.70 -6.16
N CYS A 190 0.48 -11.92 -6.04
CA CYS A 190 1.53 -11.97 -7.04
C CYS A 190 2.68 -12.85 -6.50
N PRO A 191 3.00 -13.98 -7.15
CA PRO A 191 4.17 -14.77 -6.78
C PRO A 191 5.48 -14.05 -7.14
N ARG A 192 5.48 -13.16 -8.16
CA ARG A 192 6.61 -12.29 -8.53
C ARG A 192 6.17 -11.22 -9.53
N ILE A 193 6.26 -9.93 -9.19
CA ILE A 193 6.09 -8.85 -10.20
C ILE A 193 7.41 -8.72 -10.97
N SER A 194 7.42 -9.08 -12.25
CA SER A 194 8.53 -8.76 -13.15
C SER A 194 8.28 -7.40 -13.79
N VAL A 195 9.14 -6.41 -13.55
CA VAL A 195 9.09 -5.14 -14.28
C VAL A 195 9.40 -5.46 -15.74
N LEU A 196 8.37 -5.47 -16.60
CA LEU A 196 8.52 -5.66 -18.05
C LEU A 196 9.40 -4.54 -18.62
N THR A 197 10.70 -4.79 -18.72
CA THR A 197 11.59 -4.04 -19.60
C THR A 197 11.16 -4.36 -21.03
N LYS A 198 10.39 -3.46 -21.66
CA LYS A 198 10.35 -3.45 -23.12
C LYS A 198 11.75 -3.06 -23.59
N PRO A 199 12.39 -3.78 -24.53
CA PRO A 199 13.53 -3.23 -25.22
C PRO A 199 13.06 -1.96 -25.92
N LEU A 200 13.75 -0.85 -25.65
CA LEU A 200 13.66 0.36 -26.47
C LEU A 200 13.98 -0.07 -27.90
N ARG A 201 13.00 0.01 -28.81
CA ARG A 201 13.23 0.00 -30.25
C ARG A 201 13.45 1.42 -30.71
#